data_AF-A0AAC9NTP8-F1
#
_entry.id   AF-A0AAC9NTP8-F1
#
_cell.length_a   1.000
_cell.length_b   1.000
_cell.length_c   1.000
_cell.angle_alpha   90.00
_cell.angle_beta   90.00
_cell.angle_gamma   90.00
#
_symmetry.space_group_name_H-M   'P 1'
#
loop_
_entity.id
_entity.type
_entity.pdbx_description
1 polymer ?
#
loop_
_entity_poly.entity_id
_entity_poly.type
_entity_poly.pdbx_seq_one_letter_code
_entity_poly.pdbx_strand_id
1 'polypeptide(L)'
;MYDVSDTLLYSTGKGNWKGFQVPLSSIVKAAESWKKLCANHSKLWLCWNVDPDWCLVQQKLARECGYTPLVGGDSRARPPKLIDGAVYIDFNKHLNLPMFHMVLAIEFAFLYVPDKLAFWHSDLLVRREKLHRIADKMDLMSDKEMLVTLPGRGMKQRLLGQQRRYWELIGCTNRKISEHQFKRGAGWMANIMYHPMSPQDQVEKRRRAKQYYDHGAGVLYWAEHYKPKDCQIHVIKEALLDEGHFSRIRAKNYRSVSPNNAKRDLTSELSLNFNLKDEAAKLGLSDLITPEDVSTDNVISMTRASGR
;
A
#
# COMPACT_ATOMS: atom_id res chain seq x y z
N MET A 1 -30.94 5.61 7.19
CA MET A 1 -30.71 5.07 5.84
C MET A 1 -29.48 5.76 5.30
N TYR A 2 -28.39 5.02 5.08
CA TYR A 2 -27.21 5.59 4.42
C TYR A 2 -27.48 5.68 2.93
N ASP A 3 -27.06 6.77 2.30
CA ASP A 3 -27.15 6.92 0.85
C ASP A 3 -26.23 5.87 0.19
N VAL A 4 -26.72 5.21 -0.85
CA VAL A 4 -25.98 4.23 -1.64
C VAL A 4 -24.71 4.87 -2.23
N SER A 5 -24.78 6.17 -2.50
CA SER A 5 -23.66 6.98 -3.00
C SER A 5 -22.42 6.94 -2.08
N ASP A 6 -22.61 7.11 -0.77
CA ASP A 6 -21.52 7.11 0.22
C ASP A 6 -20.76 5.78 0.23
N THR A 7 -21.49 4.67 0.21
CA THR A 7 -20.88 3.33 0.26
C THR A 7 -20.01 3.06 -0.98
N LEU A 8 -20.43 3.58 -2.14
CA LEU A 8 -19.65 3.47 -3.38
C LEU A 8 -18.41 4.37 -3.37
N LEU A 9 -18.50 5.58 -2.80
CA LEU A 9 -17.32 6.45 -2.63
C LEU A 9 -16.28 5.84 -1.69
N TYR A 10 -16.70 5.22 -0.57
CA TYR A 10 -15.80 4.43 0.28
C TYR A 10 -15.18 3.25 -0.47
N SER A 11 -15.98 2.57 -1.31
CA SER A 11 -15.47 1.46 -2.13
C SER A 11 -14.42 1.93 -3.14
N THR A 12 -14.64 3.10 -3.75
CA THR A 12 -13.67 3.78 -4.62
C THR A 12 -12.39 4.05 -3.86
N GLY A 13 -12.48 4.76 -2.72
CA GLY A 13 -11.34 5.11 -1.87
C GLY A 13 -10.55 3.91 -1.37
N LYS A 14 -11.23 2.78 -1.13
CA LYS A 14 -10.60 1.51 -0.74
C LYS A 14 -9.82 0.84 -1.87
N GLY A 15 -9.94 1.31 -3.12
CA GLY A 15 -9.25 0.72 -4.26
C GLY A 15 -10.00 -0.44 -4.91
N ASN A 16 -11.34 -0.36 -5.02
CA ASN A 16 -12.17 -1.40 -5.59
C ASN A 16 -12.88 -0.96 -6.87
N TRP A 17 -12.58 -1.61 -8.00
CA TRP A 17 -13.16 -1.29 -9.30
C TRP A 17 -14.68 -1.46 -9.37
N LYS A 18 -15.26 -2.40 -8.62
CA LYS A 18 -16.71 -2.63 -8.61
C LYS A 18 -17.49 -1.41 -8.11
N GLY A 19 -16.91 -0.66 -7.18
CA GLY A 19 -17.53 0.52 -6.58
C GLY A 19 -16.97 1.84 -7.10
N PHE A 20 -16.09 1.82 -8.10
CA PHE A 20 -15.36 3.00 -8.57
C PHE A 20 -16.29 4.06 -9.19
N GLN A 21 -16.36 5.25 -8.60
CA GLN A 21 -17.26 6.34 -9.03
C GLN A 21 -16.54 7.55 -9.64
N VAL A 22 -15.22 7.66 -9.46
CA VAL A 22 -14.46 8.83 -9.91
C VAL A 22 -14.19 8.73 -11.41
N PRO A 23 -14.43 9.77 -12.23
CA PRO A 23 -14.04 9.75 -13.62
C PRO A 23 -12.53 9.58 -13.79
N LEU A 24 -12.08 8.71 -14.69
CA LEU A 24 -10.65 8.53 -14.97
C LEU A 24 -9.96 9.83 -15.38
N SER A 25 -10.67 10.72 -16.08
CA SER A 25 -10.17 12.05 -16.44
C SER A 25 -9.82 12.90 -15.21
N SER A 26 -10.56 12.77 -14.12
CA SER A 26 -10.25 13.45 -12.85
C SER A 26 -8.96 12.92 -12.23
N ILE A 27 -8.71 11.61 -12.31
CA ILE A 27 -7.45 11.00 -11.85
C ILE A 27 -6.28 11.49 -12.70
N VAL A 28 -6.42 11.48 -14.02
CA VAL A 28 -5.38 11.96 -14.95
C VAL A 28 -5.05 13.43 -14.68
N LYS A 29 -6.07 14.27 -14.49
CA LYS A 29 -5.89 15.68 -14.14
C LYS A 29 -5.20 15.87 -12.78
N ALA A 30 -5.61 15.12 -11.76
CA ALA A 30 -4.96 15.18 -10.45
C ALA A 30 -3.48 14.77 -10.53
N ALA A 31 -3.18 13.73 -11.33
CA ALA A 31 -1.84 13.21 -11.53
C ALA A 31 -0.88 14.18 -12.20
N GLU A 32 -1.35 15.22 -12.90
CA GLU A 32 -0.48 16.28 -13.42
C GLU A 32 0.30 16.99 -12.30
N SER A 33 -0.36 17.23 -11.16
CA SER A 33 0.29 17.83 -9.99
C SER A 33 1.27 16.86 -9.33
N TRP A 34 0.89 15.58 -9.22
CA TRP A 34 1.73 14.54 -8.64
C TRP A 34 3.00 14.35 -9.47
N LYS A 35 2.87 14.34 -10.79
CA LYS A 35 3.97 14.21 -11.74
C LYS A 35 4.98 15.35 -11.60
N LYS A 36 4.51 16.59 -11.42
CA LYS A 36 5.40 17.75 -11.21
C LYS A 36 6.23 17.60 -9.93
N LEU A 37 5.62 17.13 -8.85
CA LEU A 37 6.30 16.90 -7.57
C LEU A 37 7.32 15.74 -7.65
N CYS A 38 7.05 14.74 -8.49
CA CYS A 38 7.92 13.56 -8.65
C CYS A 38 9.00 13.69 -9.74
N ALA A 39 8.95 14.72 -10.59
CA ALA A 39 9.70 14.78 -11.84
C ALA A 39 11.23 14.61 -11.69
N ASN A 40 11.80 15.10 -10.58
CA ASN A 40 13.25 15.12 -10.35
C ASN A 40 13.73 13.99 -9.44
N HIS A 41 12.91 12.97 -9.17
CA HIS A 41 13.21 11.90 -8.22
C HIS A 41 13.21 10.54 -8.92
N SER A 42 14.39 10.00 -9.22
CA SER A 42 14.53 8.68 -9.87
C SER A 42 14.27 7.50 -8.92
N LYS A 43 14.42 7.69 -7.62
CA LYS A 43 14.20 6.68 -6.57
C LYS A 43 13.14 7.15 -5.59
N LEU A 44 11.88 6.80 -5.85
CA LEU A 44 10.75 7.12 -4.98
C LEU A 44 10.33 5.90 -4.18
N TRP A 45 10.10 6.09 -2.88
CA TRP A 45 9.52 5.08 -2.00
C TRP A 45 8.23 5.60 -1.37
N LEU A 46 7.09 5.01 -1.71
CA LEU A 46 5.79 5.40 -1.15
C LEU A 46 5.71 5.00 0.33
N CYS A 47 5.72 6.00 1.21
CA CYS A 47 5.44 5.86 2.64
C CYS A 47 3.98 6.29 2.87
N TRP A 48 3.08 5.32 3.14
CA TRP A 48 1.66 5.61 3.26
C TRP A 48 1.26 5.90 4.70
N ASN A 49 0.85 7.13 4.97
CA ASN A 49 0.44 7.57 6.29
C ASN A 49 -0.96 7.07 6.64
N VAL A 50 -1.01 6.17 7.61
CA VAL A 50 -2.19 5.89 8.43
C VAL A 50 -1.96 6.27 9.89
N ASP A 51 -0.70 6.36 10.30
CA ASP A 51 -0.28 6.87 11.61
C ASP A 51 1.01 7.70 11.41
N PRO A 52 1.04 8.98 11.86
CA PRO A 52 2.17 9.89 11.66
C PRO A 52 3.52 9.34 12.13
N ASP A 53 3.54 8.69 13.29
CA ASP A 53 4.78 8.30 13.97
C ASP A 53 5.37 7.07 13.25
N TRP A 54 4.51 6.13 12.86
CA TRP A 54 4.88 4.98 12.02
C TRP A 54 5.36 5.42 10.64
N CYS A 55 4.64 6.36 10.01
CA CYS A 55 5.02 6.92 8.72
C CYS A 55 6.39 7.60 8.78
N LEU A 56 6.70 8.29 9.87
CA LEU A 56 8.00 8.94 10.06
C LEU A 56 9.15 7.93 10.14
N VAL A 57 8.99 6.82 10.85
CA VAL A 57 10.00 5.74 10.89
C VAL A 57 10.21 5.15 9.50
N GLN A 58 9.12 4.92 8.77
CA GLN A 58 9.15 4.47 7.37
C GLN A 58 9.90 5.46 6.46
N GLN A 59 9.65 6.76 6.57
CA GLN A 59 10.38 7.77 5.80
C GLN A 59 11.89 7.70 6.08
N LYS A 60 12.30 7.59 7.35
CA LYS A 60 13.71 7.49 7.73
C LYS A 60 14.37 6.24 7.14
N LEU A 61 13.69 5.09 7.19
CA LEU A 61 14.16 3.84 6.58
C LEU A 61 14.33 3.95 5.05
N ALA A 62 13.37 4.59 4.36
CA ALA A 62 13.48 4.82 2.92
C ALA A 62 14.70 5.70 2.58
N ARG A 63 14.93 6.76 3.37
CA ARG A 63 16.09 7.64 3.23
C ARG A 63 17.41 6.91 3.49
N GLU A 64 17.48 6.06 4.52
CA GLU A 64 18.67 5.24 4.79
C GLU A 64 19.02 4.34 3.59
N CYS A 65 18.03 3.89 2.82
CA CYS A 65 18.23 3.12 1.59
C CYS A 65 18.56 3.98 0.36
N GLY A 66 18.72 5.29 0.51
CA GLY A 66 19.00 6.21 -0.61
C GLY A 66 17.78 6.51 -1.49
N TYR A 67 16.56 6.23 -1.01
CA TYR A 67 15.33 6.58 -1.71
C TYR A 67 14.79 7.91 -1.18
N THR A 68 14.15 8.69 -2.05
CA THR A 68 13.33 9.84 -1.66
C THR A 68 12.01 9.30 -1.10
N PRO A 69 11.66 9.59 0.16
CA PRO A 69 10.34 9.26 0.69
C PRO A 69 9.26 10.05 -0.05
N LEU A 70 8.36 9.34 -0.70
CA LEU A 70 7.13 9.88 -1.26
C LEU A 70 6.01 9.65 -0.25
N VAL A 71 5.57 10.71 0.42
CA VAL A 71 4.60 10.62 1.50
C VAL A 71 3.21 10.95 0.97
N GLY A 72 2.31 9.97 1.05
CA GLY A 72 0.88 10.13 0.87
C GLY A 72 0.14 9.62 2.11
N GLY A 73 -1.19 9.67 2.14
CA GLY A 73 -1.92 9.15 3.30
C GLY A 73 -3.41 9.00 3.09
N ASP A 74 -4.02 8.24 4.00
CA ASP A 74 -5.46 8.25 4.16
C ASP A 74 -5.89 9.65 4.64
N SER A 75 -6.92 10.24 4.01
CA SER A 75 -7.40 11.58 4.35
C SER A 75 -7.95 11.70 5.78
N ARG A 76 -8.17 10.57 6.46
CA ARG A 76 -8.60 10.49 7.86
C ARG A 76 -7.43 10.55 8.84
N ALA A 77 -6.21 10.24 8.38
CA ALA A 77 -5.01 10.26 9.21
C ALA A 77 -4.59 11.71 9.49
N ARG A 78 -4.04 11.96 10.68
CA ARG A 78 -3.36 13.23 10.96
C ARG A 78 -2.19 13.41 9.99
N PRO A 79 -1.86 14.65 9.58
CA PRO A 79 -0.69 14.90 8.75
C PRO A 79 0.60 14.34 9.38
N PRO A 80 1.47 13.66 8.62
CA PRO A 80 2.73 13.16 9.13
C PRO A 80 3.77 14.28 9.20
N LYS A 81 4.72 14.17 10.15
CA LYS A 81 5.97 14.94 10.07
C LYS A 81 6.75 14.47 8.85
N LEU A 82 7.33 15.42 8.12
CA LEU A 82 8.15 15.14 6.95
C LEU A 82 9.63 15.25 7.32
N ILE A 83 10.43 14.27 6.91
CA ILE A 83 11.89 14.42 6.99
C ILE A 83 12.42 15.28 5.85
N ASP A 84 13.58 15.89 6.05
CA ASP A 84 14.25 16.67 5.01
C ASP A 84 14.42 15.86 3.72
N GLY A 85 14.03 16.47 2.60
CA GLY A 85 14.05 15.86 1.27
C GLY A 85 12.86 14.95 0.94
N ALA A 86 11.92 14.72 1.86
CA ALA A 86 10.68 14.01 1.55
C ALA A 86 9.76 14.83 0.64
N VAL A 87 9.04 14.15 -0.24
CA VAL A 87 8.03 14.74 -1.13
C VAL A 87 6.65 14.36 -0.61
N TYR A 88 5.83 15.36 -0.27
CA TYR A 88 4.45 15.12 0.16
C TYR A 88 3.45 15.32 -0.98
N ILE A 89 2.51 14.39 -1.12
CA ILE A 89 1.39 14.47 -2.05
C ILE A 89 0.09 14.16 -1.31
N ASP A 90 -0.81 15.13 -1.28
CA ASP A 90 -2.22 14.86 -1.00
C ASP A 90 -2.88 14.29 -2.27
N PHE A 91 -2.89 12.96 -2.37
CA PHE A 91 -3.50 12.24 -3.50
C PHE A 91 -5.03 12.44 -3.55
N ASN A 92 -5.66 12.86 -2.46
CA ASN A 92 -7.11 13.01 -2.38
C ASN A 92 -7.60 14.45 -2.62
N LYS A 93 -6.69 15.43 -2.64
CA LYS A 93 -6.96 16.88 -2.78
C LYS A 93 -8.05 17.25 -3.79
N HIS A 94 -8.07 16.58 -4.95
CA HIS A 94 -8.99 16.87 -6.05
C HIS A 94 -10.08 15.82 -6.24
N LEU A 95 -10.02 14.72 -5.50
CA LEU A 95 -10.91 13.56 -5.67
C LEU A 95 -11.97 13.51 -4.57
N ASN A 96 -11.69 14.13 -3.41
CA ASN A 96 -12.60 14.31 -2.29
C ASN A 96 -13.29 13.00 -1.85
N LEU A 97 -12.52 11.91 -1.85
CA LEU A 97 -12.98 10.61 -1.38
C LEU A 97 -13.00 10.61 0.16
N PRO A 98 -13.93 9.88 0.80
CA PRO A 98 -14.02 9.83 2.26
C PRO A 98 -12.83 9.09 2.91
N MET A 99 -12.11 8.28 2.14
CA MET A 99 -10.85 7.67 2.49
C MET A 99 -10.01 7.49 1.22
N PHE A 100 -8.70 7.28 1.38
CA PHE A 100 -7.82 6.99 0.26
C PHE A 100 -6.87 5.85 0.64
N HIS A 101 -6.91 4.74 -0.09
CA HIS A 101 -6.04 3.60 0.13
C HIS A 101 -4.82 3.67 -0.79
N MET A 102 -3.65 3.28 -0.29
CA MET A 102 -2.38 3.33 -1.04
C MET A 102 -2.43 2.66 -2.42
N VAL A 103 -3.20 1.58 -2.56
CA VAL A 103 -3.30 0.83 -3.82
C VAL A 103 -3.93 1.65 -4.94
N LEU A 104 -4.74 2.66 -4.60
CA LEU A 104 -5.25 3.60 -5.59
C LEU A 104 -4.12 4.45 -6.17
N ALA A 105 -3.22 4.96 -5.32
CA ALA A 105 -2.03 5.68 -5.79
C ALA A 105 -1.12 4.77 -6.64
N ILE A 106 -0.91 3.53 -6.20
CA ILE A 106 -0.05 2.56 -6.90
C ILE A 106 -0.64 2.15 -8.26
N GLU A 107 -1.96 1.99 -8.38
CA GLU A 107 -2.64 1.69 -9.65
C GLU A 107 -2.25 2.68 -10.76
N PHE A 108 -2.11 3.94 -10.38
CA PHE A 108 -1.84 5.06 -11.28
C PHE A 108 -0.38 5.53 -11.25
N ALA A 109 0.55 4.73 -10.69
CA ALA A 109 1.97 5.07 -10.62
C ALA A 109 2.54 5.52 -11.98
N PHE A 110 2.09 4.90 -13.08
CA PHE A 110 2.53 5.24 -14.43
C PHE A 110 2.28 6.71 -14.85
N LEU A 111 1.32 7.39 -14.22
CA LEU A 111 0.99 8.78 -14.55
C LEU A 111 1.98 9.78 -13.96
N TYR A 112 2.59 9.47 -12.82
CA TYR A 112 3.34 10.46 -12.04
C TYR A 112 4.77 10.07 -11.70
N VAL A 113 5.11 8.79 -11.74
CA VAL A 113 6.46 8.31 -11.40
C VAL A 113 7.37 8.41 -12.64
N PRO A 114 8.59 8.96 -12.51
CA PRO A 114 9.50 9.09 -13.66
C PRO A 114 10.04 7.74 -14.13
N ASP A 115 10.43 6.85 -13.20
CA ASP A 115 11.04 5.54 -13.48
C ASP A 115 10.29 4.39 -12.77
N LYS A 116 10.51 4.25 -11.46
CA LYS A 116 9.92 3.19 -10.63
C LYS A 116 9.45 3.70 -9.27
N LEU A 117 8.49 2.98 -8.71
CA LEU A 117 7.93 3.23 -7.39
C LEU A 117 8.19 2.02 -6.51
N ALA A 118 9.05 2.17 -5.49
CA ALA A 118 9.07 1.28 -4.36
C ALA A 118 7.93 1.64 -3.40
N PHE A 119 7.38 0.65 -2.69
CA PHE A 119 6.32 0.88 -1.73
C PHE A 119 6.25 -0.28 -0.73
N TRP A 120 5.66 -0.01 0.43
CA TRP A 120 5.34 -1.02 1.44
C TRP A 120 3.99 -0.77 2.09
N HIS A 121 3.47 -1.78 2.78
CA HIS A 121 2.25 -1.65 3.56
C HIS A 121 2.42 -0.62 4.69
N SER A 122 1.34 0.11 5.02
CA SER A 122 1.38 1.22 5.98
C SER A 122 1.63 0.78 7.43
N ASP A 123 1.42 -0.50 7.75
CA ASP A 123 1.64 -1.11 9.06
C ASP A 123 2.85 -2.08 9.05
N LEU A 124 3.82 -1.83 8.14
CA LEU A 124 5.05 -2.62 8.04
C LEU A 124 6.26 -1.82 8.51
N LEU A 125 7.07 -2.42 9.39
CA LEU A 125 8.46 -2.00 9.64
C LEU A 125 9.41 -3.13 9.26
N VAL A 126 10.62 -2.79 8.84
CA VAL A 126 11.57 -3.77 8.29
C VAL A 126 12.93 -3.52 8.89
N ARG A 127 13.62 -4.60 9.31
CA ARG A 127 15.02 -4.51 9.73
C ARG A 127 15.87 -3.90 8.62
N ARG A 128 16.77 -2.99 8.97
CA ARG A 128 17.68 -2.30 8.03
C ARG A 128 18.36 -3.24 7.05
N GLU A 129 18.99 -4.31 7.56
CA GLU A 129 19.68 -5.31 6.74
C GLU A 129 18.79 -5.90 5.64
N LYS A 130 17.55 -6.26 5.98
CA LYS A 130 16.59 -6.81 5.03
C LYS A 130 16.15 -5.76 4.02
N LEU A 131 15.92 -4.54 4.49
CA LEU A 131 15.47 -3.45 3.65
C LEU A 131 16.54 -3.02 2.63
N HIS A 132 17.80 -2.88 3.06
CA HIS A 132 18.94 -2.61 2.17
C HIS A 132 19.06 -3.67 1.07
N ARG A 133 19.02 -4.96 1.43
CA ARG A 133 19.05 -6.05 0.43
C ARG A 133 17.92 -5.99 -0.59
N ILE A 134 16.76 -5.46 -0.20
CA ILE A 134 15.61 -5.30 -1.08
C ILE A 134 15.79 -4.05 -1.95
N ALA A 135 16.24 -2.95 -1.37
CA ALA A 135 16.55 -1.71 -2.09
C ALA A 135 17.64 -1.94 -3.15
N ASP A 136 18.71 -2.67 -2.82
CA ASP A 136 19.77 -3.03 -3.76
C ASP A 136 19.22 -3.82 -4.95
N LYS A 137 18.28 -4.74 -4.72
CA LYS A 137 17.60 -5.45 -5.80
C LYS A 137 16.75 -4.52 -6.65
N MET A 138 16.00 -3.61 -6.03
CA MET A 138 15.17 -2.63 -6.74
C MET A 138 16.01 -1.67 -7.59
N ASP A 139 17.20 -1.30 -7.12
CA ASP A 139 18.12 -0.42 -7.84
C ASP A 139 18.65 -1.06 -9.14
N LEU A 140 18.86 -2.37 -9.12
CA LEU A 140 19.33 -3.15 -10.28
C LEU A 140 18.22 -3.48 -11.29
N MET A 141 16.95 -3.25 -10.94
CA MET A 141 15.82 -3.58 -11.82
C MET A 141 15.74 -2.63 -13.02
N SER A 142 15.61 -3.23 -14.19
CA SER A 142 15.26 -2.57 -15.45
C SER A 142 13.76 -2.26 -15.55
N ASP A 143 13.36 -1.52 -16.59
CA ASP A 143 11.97 -1.15 -16.87
C ASP A 143 11.05 -2.34 -17.25
N LYS A 144 11.62 -3.53 -17.39
CA LYS A 144 10.93 -4.81 -17.66
C LYS A 144 10.82 -5.70 -16.43
N GLU A 145 11.20 -5.21 -15.27
CA GLU A 145 11.21 -6.01 -14.04
C GLU A 145 10.24 -5.44 -13.01
N MET A 146 9.62 -6.29 -12.22
CA MET A 146 8.86 -5.87 -11.05
C MET A 146 9.20 -6.74 -9.86
N LEU A 147 9.03 -6.21 -8.65
CA LEU A 147 9.26 -6.93 -7.41
C LEU A 147 7.99 -6.96 -6.59
N VAL A 148 7.62 -8.13 -6.11
CA VAL A 148 6.42 -8.33 -5.29
C VAL A 148 6.68 -9.29 -4.15
N THR A 149 5.97 -9.06 -3.05
CA THR A 149 5.83 -10.06 -2.00
C THR A 149 4.81 -11.12 -2.43
N LEU A 150 5.13 -12.40 -2.25
CA LEU A 150 4.20 -13.51 -2.40
C LEU A 150 3.69 -13.94 -1.01
N PRO A 151 2.39 -13.79 -0.74
CA PRO A 151 1.81 -14.19 0.53
C PRO A 151 2.01 -15.68 0.82
N GLY A 152 2.35 -15.98 2.06
CA GLY A 152 2.39 -17.32 2.62
C GLY A 152 0.98 -17.91 2.62
N ARG A 153 0.85 -19.14 2.12
CA ARG A 153 -0.44 -19.86 2.13
C ARG A 153 -0.30 -21.18 2.83
N GLY A 154 -1.33 -21.51 3.60
CA GLY A 154 -1.50 -22.86 4.12
C GLY A 154 -1.65 -23.86 2.96
N MET A 155 -1.24 -25.10 3.19
CA MET A 155 -1.29 -26.17 2.19
C MET A 155 -2.68 -26.32 1.54
N LYS A 156 -3.75 -26.20 2.34
CA LYS A 156 -5.14 -26.24 1.86
C LYS A 156 -5.48 -25.14 0.85
N GLN A 157 -5.09 -23.89 1.11
CA GLN A 157 -5.32 -22.77 0.19
C GLN A 157 -4.52 -22.93 -1.11
N ARG A 158 -3.32 -23.51 -1.01
CA ARG A 158 -2.49 -23.82 -2.19
C ARG A 158 -3.15 -24.88 -3.08
N LEU A 159 -3.68 -25.95 -2.49
CA LEU A 159 -4.35 -27.03 -3.22
C LEU A 159 -5.69 -26.59 -3.83
N LEU A 160 -6.46 -25.78 -3.13
CA LEU A 160 -7.75 -25.28 -3.63
C LEU A 160 -7.61 -24.15 -4.67
N GLY A 161 -6.39 -23.65 -4.91
CA GLY A 161 -6.15 -22.54 -5.82
C GLY A 161 -6.89 -21.26 -5.43
N GLN A 162 -7.29 -21.12 -4.17
CA GLN A 162 -8.09 -20.01 -3.67
C GLN A 162 -7.20 -18.85 -3.21
N GLN A 163 -7.78 -17.65 -3.20
CA GLN A 163 -7.17 -16.43 -2.66
C GLN A 163 -5.80 -16.09 -3.26
N ARG A 164 -5.65 -16.32 -4.57
CA ARG A 164 -4.38 -16.09 -5.25
C ARG A 164 -4.16 -14.60 -5.53
N ARG A 165 -3.08 -14.05 -4.97
CA ARG A 165 -2.60 -12.69 -5.23
C ARG A 165 -1.07 -12.60 -5.16
N TYR A 166 -0.51 -11.61 -5.83
CA TYR A 166 0.74 -10.99 -5.42
C TYR A 166 0.42 -9.83 -4.48
N TRP A 167 1.43 -9.32 -3.78
CA TRP A 167 1.31 -8.22 -2.82
C TRP A 167 0.76 -8.56 -1.46
N GLU A 168 1.50 -8.16 -0.43
CA GLU A 168 0.98 -7.95 0.94
C GLU A 168 1.89 -6.95 1.68
N LEU A 169 3.21 -7.02 1.48
CA LEU A 169 4.19 -6.27 2.29
C LEU A 169 5.03 -5.25 1.51
N ILE A 170 5.96 -5.68 0.64
CA ILE A 170 6.91 -4.79 -0.09
C ILE A 170 6.97 -5.11 -1.57
N GLY A 171 7.20 -4.08 -2.40
CA GLY A 171 7.34 -4.21 -3.85
C GLY A 171 7.79 -2.96 -4.55
N CYS A 172 8.02 -3.17 -5.84
CA CYS A 172 8.46 -2.15 -6.76
C CYS A 172 7.79 -2.39 -8.10
N THR A 173 7.19 -1.33 -8.66
CA THR A 173 6.65 -1.35 -10.02
C THR A 173 7.30 -0.26 -10.85
N ASN A 174 7.66 -0.61 -12.08
CA ASN A 174 8.15 0.33 -13.07
C ASN A 174 6.99 1.04 -13.77
N ARG A 175 7.22 2.27 -14.23
CA ARG A 175 6.23 3.10 -14.94
C ARG A 175 5.58 2.34 -16.11
N LYS A 176 6.40 1.67 -16.94
CA LYS A 176 5.91 0.90 -18.11
C LYS A 176 5.08 -0.32 -17.71
N ILE A 177 5.46 -1.00 -16.63
CA ILE A 177 4.70 -2.16 -16.11
C ILE A 177 3.36 -1.69 -15.54
N SER A 178 3.37 -0.64 -14.73
CA SER A 178 2.14 -0.02 -14.19
C SER A 178 1.19 0.40 -15.32
N GLU A 179 1.71 1.04 -16.38
CA GLU A 179 0.90 1.44 -17.54
C GLU A 179 0.32 0.21 -18.26
N HIS A 180 1.13 -0.83 -18.46
CA HIS A 180 0.69 -2.04 -19.14
C HIS A 180 -0.36 -2.80 -18.32
N GLN A 181 -0.19 -2.89 -17.00
CA GLN A 181 -1.17 -3.47 -16.07
C GLN A 181 -2.52 -2.74 -16.21
N PHE A 182 -2.50 -1.41 -16.17
CA PHE A 182 -3.70 -0.58 -16.31
C PHE A 182 -4.37 -0.77 -17.69
N LYS A 183 -3.61 -0.73 -18.78
CA LYS A 183 -4.12 -0.93 -20.16
C LYS A 183 -4.71 -2.32 -20.38
N ARG A 184 -4.26 -3.34 -19.65
CA ARG A 184 -4.81 -4.71 -19.66
C ARG A 184 -5.92 -4.91 -18.63
N GLY A 185 -6.26 -3.87 -17.88
CA GLY A 185 -7.23 -3.89 -16.80
C GLY A 185 -6.92 -4.87 -15.68
N ALA A 186 -5.64 -5.11 -15.39
CA ALA A 186 -5.19 -6.12 -14.45
C ALA A 186 -4.06 -5.54 -13.58
N GLY A 187 -4.47 -4.69 -12.62
CA GLY A 187 -3.58 -3.96 -11.72
C GLY A 187 -3.68 -4.35 -10.25
N TRP A 188 -3.40 -3.40 -9.37
CA TRP A 188 -3.29 -3.50 -7.92
C TRP A 188 -4.65 -3.44 -7.22
N MET A 189 -5.59 -2.68 -7.78
CA MET A 189 -6.94 -2.54 -7.24
C MET A 189 -7.77 -3.84 -7.30
N ALA A 190 -8.71 -3.96 -6.37
CA ALA A 190 -9.62 -5.08 -6.21
C ALA A 190 -10.65 -5.18 -7.35
N ASN A 191 -11.18 -6.39 -7.56
CA ASN A 191 -12.27 -6.69 -8.52
C ASN A 191 -12.00 -6.28 -9.98
N ILE A 192 -10.90 -6.77 -10.55
CA ILE A 192 -10.46 -6.45 -11.92
C ILE A 192 -11.50 -6.70 -13.03
N MET A 193 -12.53 -7.52 -12.81
CA MET A 193 -13.59 -7.72 -13.80
C MET A 193 -14.38 -6.44 -14.11
N TYR A 194 -14.39 -5.47 -13.19
CA TYR A 194 -15.03 -4.16 -13.36
C TYR A 194 -14.05 -3.08 -13.80
N HIS A 195 -12.77 -3.41 -14.03
CA HIS A 195 -11.79 -2.44 -14.49
C HIS A 195 -12.25 -1.83 -15.83
N PRO A 196 -12.14 -0.51 -16.04
CA PRO A 196 -12.62 0.18 -17.25
C PRO A 196 -11.99 -0.35 -18.55
N MET A 197 -10.71 -0.71 -18.50
CA MET A 197 -9.98 -1.36 -19.61
C MET A 197 -10.20 -2.89 -19.73
N SER A 198 -11.12 -3.49 -18.96
CA SER A 198 -11.37 -4.94 -19.07
C SER A 198 -11.94 -5.30 -20.45
N PRO A 199 -11.43 -6.35 -21.10
CA PRO A 199 -12.00 -6.85 -22.34
C PRO A 199 -13.49 -7.20 -22.18
N GLN A 200 -14.26 -6.92 -23.23
CA GLN A 200 -15.72 -7.12 -23.19
C GLN A 200 -16.15 -8.53 -23.59
N ASP A 201 -15.22 -9.38 -24.05
CA ASP A 201 -15.52 -10.75 -24.44
C ASP A 201 -15.97 -11.59 -23.23
N GLN A 202 -16.97 -12.45 -23.48
CA GLN A 202 -17.65 -13.17 -22.41
C GLN A 202 -16.76 -14.21 -21.74
N VAL A 203 -15.81 -14.78 -22.48
CA VAL A 203 -14.86 -15.77 -21.94
C VAL A 203 -13.95 -15.10 -20.92
N GLU A 204 -13.40 -13.94 -21.24
CA GLU A 204 -12.55 -13.17 -20.36
C GLU A 204 -13.30 -12.64 -19.14
N LYS A 205 -14.52 -12.13 -19.32
CA LYS A 205 -15.36 -11.71 -18.18
C LYS A 205 -15.58 -12.85 -17.20
N ARG A 206 -15.92 -14.06 -17.70
CA ARG A 206 -16.08 -15.26 -16.86
C ARG A 206 -14.78 -15.66 -16.17
N ARG A 207 -13.63 -15.54 -16.85
CA ARG A 207 -12.31 -15.86 -16.29
C ARG A 207 -11.93 -14.88 -15.16
N ARG A 208 -12.16 -13.58 -15.36
CA ARG A 208 -11.93 -12.54 -14.34
C ARG A 208 -12.87 -12.63 -13.15
N ALA A 209 -14.14 -12.99 -13.38
CA ALA A 209 -15.13 -13.16 -12.31
C ALA A 209 -14.77 -14.27 -11.31
N LYS A 210 -13.92 -15.23 -11.70
CA LYS A 210 -13.41 -16.29 -10.80
C LYS A 210 -12.20 -15.87 -9.97
N GLN A 211 -11.63 -14.69 -10.23
CA GLN A 211 -10.44 -14.23 -9.53
C GLN A 211 -10.77 -13.80 -8.10
N TYR A 212 -9.76 -13.89 -7.24
CA TYR A 212 -9.88 -13.39 -5.88
C TYR A 212 -10.14 -11.87 -5.89
N TYR A 213 -11.02 -11.41 -5.01
CA TYR A 213 -11.56 -10.04 -5.04
C TYR A 213 -10.68 -8.99 -4.36
N ASP A 214 -9.46 -9.34 -3.98
CA ASP A 214 -8.59 -8.55 -3.09
C ASP A 214 -7.49 -7.81 -3.87
N HIS A 215 -6.81 -6.88 -3.21
CA HIS A 215 -5.70 -6.14 -3.78
C HIS A 215 -4.58 -7.08 -4.25
N GLY A 216 -3.97 -6.75 -5.39
CA GLY A 216 -2.87 -7.52 -5.98
C GLY A 216 -3.26 -8.86 -6.62
N ALA A 217 -4.54 -9.27 -6.55
CA ALA A 217 -5.06 -10.40 -7.34
C ALA A 217 -4.97 -10.09 -8.85
N GLY A 218 -5.21 -8.83 -9.24
CA GLY A 218 -5.06 -8.37 -10.61
C GLY A 218 -3.64 -8.45 -11.14
N VAL A 219 -2.64 -8.14 -10.31
CA VAL A 219 -1.23 -8.25 -10.67
C VAL A 219 -0.84 -9.70 -10.96
N LEU A 220 -1.33 -10.66 -10.16
CA LEU A 220 -1.11 -12.08 -10.44
C LEU A 220 -1.81 -12.50 -11.74
N TYR A 221 -3.05 -12.07 -11.93
CA TYR A 221 -3.79 -12.35 -13.17
C TYR A 221 -3.06 -11.81 -14.41
N TRP A 222 -2.52 -10.59 -14.31
CA TRP A 222 -1.68 -10.00 -15.33
C TRP A 222 -0.42 -10.84 -15.60
N ALA A 223 0.26 -11.30 -14.54
CA ALA A 223 1.45 -12.12 -14.66
C ALA A 223 1.21 -13.42 -15.44
N GLU A 224 0.04 -14.04 -15.24
CA GLU A 224 -0.34 -15.32 -15.84
C GLU A 224 -0.85 -15.20 -17.27
N HIS A 225 -1.41 -14.05 -17.65
CA HIS A 225 -2.15 -13.92 -18.91
C HIS A 225 -1.66 -12.82 -19.86
N TYR A 226 -1.02 -11.79 -19.35
CA TYR A 226 -0.70 -10.59 -20.14
C TYR A 226 0.76 -10.16 -20.05
N LYS A 227 1.50 -10.58 -19.02
CA LYS A 227 2.89 -10.17 -18.83
C LYS A 227 3.71 -10.43 -20.09
N PRO A 228 4.42 -9.41 -20.61
CA PRO A 228 5.34 -9.59 -21.74
C PRO A 228 6.33 -10.73 -21.48
N LYS A 229 6.72 -11.45 -22.54
CA LYS A 229 7.61 -12.62 -22.41
C LYS A 229 8.99 -12.23 -21.85
N ASP A 230 9.45 -11.03 -22.16
CA ASP A 230 10.71 -10.43 -21.72
C ASP A 230 10.61 -9.71 -20.36
N CYS A 231 9.44 -9.71 -19.72
CA CYS A 231 9.25 -9.13 -18.39
C CYS A 231 9.49 -10.16 -17.28
N GLN A 232 10.22 -9.79 -16.24
CA GLN A 232 10.51 -10.66 -15.09
C GLN A 232 9.82 -10.17 -13.81
N ILE A 233 9.41 -11.11 -12.96
CA ILE A 233 8.84 -10.83 -11.64
C ILE A 233 9.76 -11.43 -10.58
N HIS A 234 10.37 -10.55 -9.79
CA HIS A 234 11.15 -10.91 -8.61
C HIS A 234 10.20 -11.11 -7.43
N VAL A 235 10.28 -12.29 -6.81
CA VAL A 235 9.39 -12.64 -5.70
C VAL A 235 10.14 -12.65 -4.37
N ILE A 236 9.63 -11.88 -3.41
CA ILE A 236 10.01 -11.97 -2.00
C ILE A 236 9.00 -12.86 -1.27
N LYS A 237 9.49 -13.85 -0.52
CA LYS A 237 8.61 -14.65 0.36
C LYS A 237 8.16 -13.79 1.52
N GLU A 238 6.86 -13.77 1.83
CA GLU A 238 6.29 -13.01 2.94
C GLU A 238 7.05 -13.25 4.27
N ALA A 239 7.40 -14.50 4.56
CA ALA A 239 8.16 -14.90 5.76
C ALA A 239 9.46 -14.11 5.98
N LEU A 240 10.05 -13.50 4.94
CA LEU A 240 11.22 -12.63 5.09
C LEU A 240 10.88 -11.34 5.85
N LEU A 241 9.68 -10.80 5.64
CA LEU A 241 9.24 -9.47 6.10
C LEU A 241 8.21 -9.55 7.24
N ASP A 242 7.65 -10.73 7.41
CA ASP A 242 6.54 -11.05 8.28
C ASP A 242 6.72 -10.60 9.75
N GLU A 243 7.95 -10.62 10.26
CA GLU A 243 8.28 -10.23 11.64
C GLU A 243 7.89 -8.78 11.99
N GLY A 244 7.77 -7.90 10.99
CA GLY A 244 7.45 -6.49 11.18
C GLY A 244 6.11 -6.09 10.55
N HIS A 245 5.23 -7.05 10.27
CA HIS A 245 3.86 -6.79 9.80
C HIS A 245 2.90 -6.68 11.00
N PHE A 246 2.33 -5.50 11.24
CA PHE A 246 1.52 -5.21 12.42
C PHE A 246 0.03 -5.18 12.09
N SER A 247 -0.51 -6.37 11.81
CA SER A 247 -1.90 -6.54 11.38
C SER A 247 -2.81 -7.17 12.43
N ARG A 248 -4.12 -7.00 12.22
CA ARG A 248 -5.18 -7.62 13.03
C ARG A 248 -5.03 -9.14 13.15
N ILE A 249 -4.53 -9.80 12.11
CA ILE A 249 -4.38 -11.26 12.07
C ILE A 249 -3.36 -11.74 13.12
N ARG A 250 -2.40 -10.87 13.50
CA ARG A 250 -1.28 -11.22 14.38
C ARG A 250 -1.50 -10.82 15.84
N ALA A 251 -2.33 -9.82 16.09
CA ALA A 251 -2.61 -9.36 17.44
C ALA A 251 -3.71 -10.20 18.10
N LYS A 252 -3.35 -11.03 19.08
CA LYS A 252 -4.30 -11.87 19.85
C LYS A 252 -5.41 -11.05 20.53
N ASN A 253 -5.08 -9.84 20.98
CA ASN A 253 -5.98 -8.95 21.70
C ASN A 253 -6.35 -7.71 20.86
N TYR A 254 -6.47 -7.87 19.54
CA TYR A 254 -6.75 -6.75 18.64
C TYR A 254 -8.10 -6.09 18.95
N ARG A 255 -8.06 -4.80 19.25
CA ARG A 255 -9.20 -3.92 19.47
C ARG A 255 -9.59 -3.24 18.18
N SER A 256 -10.72 -3.66 17.61
CA SER A 256 -11.35 -2.98 16.47
C SER A 256 -12.18 -1.82 17.00
N VAL A 257 -11.91 -0.60 16.53
CA VAL A 257 -12.70 0.60 16.88
C VAL A 257 -13.55 1.11 15.71
N SER A 258 -13.39 0.48 14.54
CA SER A 258 -14.13 0.80 13.32
C SER A 258 -14.88 -0.43 12.78
N PRO A 259 -15.92 -0.24 11.94
CA PRO A 259 -16.63 -1.36 11.31
C PRO A 259 -15.73 -2.22 10.43
N ASN A 260 -15.97 -3.53 10.40
CA ASN A 260 -15.23 -4.47 9.56
C ASN A 260 -15.74 -4.49 8.10
N ASN A 261 -15.76 -3.34 7.44
CA ASN A 261 -16.26 -3.19 6.06
C ASN A 261 -15.43 -2.15 5.25
N ALA A 262 -16.03 -1.51 4.24
CA ALA A 262 -15.35 -0.49 3.45
C ALA A 262 -15.01 0.78 4.26
N LYS A 263 -15.67 1.00 5.40
CA LYS A 263 -15.48 2.15 6.29
C LYS A 263 -14.44 1.91 7.40
N ARG A 264 -13.75 0.76 7.38
CA ARG A 264 -12.70 0.44 8.35
C ARG A 264 -11.69 1.59 8.40
N ASP A 265 -11.31 1.96 9.61
CA ASP A 265 -10.40 3.07 9.88
C ASP A 265 -9.12 2.54 10.56
N LEU A 266 -8.12 2.26 9.74
CA LEU A 266 -6.82 1.79 10.23
C LEU A 266 -6.09 2.88 11.02
N THR A 267 -6.38 4.16 10.74
CA THR A 267 -5.69 5.30 11.39
C THR A 267 -5.99 5.36 12.88
N SER A 268 -7.14 4.84 13.29
CA SER A 268 -7.57 4.76 14.68
C SER A 268 -7.19 3.43 15.36
N GLU A 269 -6.67 2.44 14.61
CA GLU A 269 -6.42 1.09 15.13
C GLU A 269 -4.94 0.77 15.32
N LEU A 270 -4.01 1.36 14.56
CA LEU A 270 -2.60 0.95 14.61
C LEU A 270 -1.95 1.21 15.98
N SER A 271 -1.88 2.48 16.40
CA SER A 271 -1.29 2.85 17.70
C SER A 271 -2.12 2.42 18.91
N LEU A 272 -3.40 2.08 18.71
CA LEU A 272 -4.23 1.48 19.77
C LEU A 272 -3.77 0.04 20.11
N ASN A 273 -3.25 -0.67 19.12
CA ASN A 273 -2.96 -2.10 19.23
C ASN A 273 -1.46 -2.41 19.33
N PHE A 274 -0.60 -1.49 18.89
CA PHE A 274 0.84 -1.71 18.82
C PHE A 274 1.58 -0.48 19.34
N ASN A 275 2.46 -0.69 20.33
CA ASN A 275 3.33 0.37 20.81
C ASN A 275 4.54 0.51 19.88
N LEU A 276 4.62 1.62 19.15
CA LEU A 276 5.67 1.84 18.15
C LEU A 276 7.09 1.69 18.73
N LYS A 277 7.35 2.16 19.95
CA LYS A 277 8.68 2.07 20.57
C LYS A 277 9.07 0.61 20.82
N ASP A 278 8.15 -0.17 21.38
CA ASP A 278 8.38 -1.59 21.68
C ASP A 278 8.57 -2.40 20.39
N GLU A 279 7.74 -2.14 19.38
CA GLU A 279 7.81 -2.84 18.10
C GLU A 279 9.07 -2.47 17.30
N ALA A 280 9.46 -1.20 17.29
CA ALA A 280 10.72 -0.77 16.68
C ALA A 280 11.94 -1.37 17.40
N ALA A 281 11.91 -1.48 18.74
CA ALA A 281 12.99 -2.08 19.51
C ALA A 281 13.22 -3.55 19.14
N LYS A 282 12.17 -4.35 18.97
CA LYS A 282 12.26 -5.76 18.52
C LYS A 282 12.95 -5.89 17.15
N LEU A 283 12.82 -4.86 16.31
CA LEU A 283 13.40 -4.81 14.97
C LEU A 283 14.79 -4.12 14.93
N GLY A 284 15.29 -3.62 16.06
CA GLY A 284 16.55 -2.88 16.12
C GLY A 284 16.47 -1.51 15.44
N LEU A 285 15.32 -0.83 15.59
CA LEU A 285 15.00 0.46 14.98
C LEU A 285 14.74 1.57 16.02
N SER A 286 15.05 1.33 17.31
CA SER A 286 14.74 2.28 18.39
C SER A 286 15.35 3.67 18.17
N ASP A 287 16.53 3.73 17.56
CA ASP A 287 17.25 4.97 17.27
C ASP A 287 16.56 5.83 16.19
N LEU A 288 15.60 5.26 15.44
CA LEU A 288 14.76 6.00 14.51
C LEU A 288 13.60 6.75 15.19
N ILE A 289 13.41 6.56 16.49
CA ILE A 289 12.34 7.21 17.26
C ILE A 289 12.99 8.16 18.27
N THR A 290 12.93 9.47 18.01
CA THR A 290 13.37 10.46 19.01
C THR A 290 12.21 10.84 19.93
N PRO A 291 12.48 11.37 21.14
CA PRO A 291 11.43 11.87 22.03
C PRO A 291 10.56 12.96 21.37
N GLU A 292 11.14 13.74 20.45
CA GLU A 292 10.47 14.81 19.68
C GLU A 292 9.58 14.28 18.56
N ASP A 293 9.73 12.99 18.21
CA ASP A 293 9.02 12.35 17.11
C ASP A 293 7.72 11.68 17.56
N VAL A 294 7.51 11.47 18.86
CA VAL A 294 6.33 10.78 19.38
C VAL A 294 5.32 11.79 19.89
N SER A 295 4.15 11.80 19.27
CA SER A 295 3.02 12.62 19.68
C SER A 295 2.65 12.34 21.15
N THR A 296 2.71 13.35 22.02
CA THR A 296 2.35 13.23 23.46
C THR A 296 0.89 12.85 23.68
N ASP A 297 0.04 13.01 22.67
CA ASP A 297 -1.39 12.69 22.71
C ASP A 297 -1.70 11.19 22.78
N ASN A 298 -0.71 10.31 22.55
CA ASN A 298 -0.88 8.87 22.66
C ASN A 298 -0.77 8.34 24.10
N VAL A 299 -0.58 9.21 25.10
CA VAL A 299 -0.62 8.83 26.53
C VAL A 299 -2.07 8.88 27.04
N ILE A 300 -2.95 8.02 26.50
CA ILE A 300 -4.22 7.72 27.16
C ILE A 300 -3.98 6.63 28.21
N SER A 301 -3.67 7.10 29.42
CA SER A 301 -3.89 6.47 30.74
C SER A 301 -3.58 4.97 30.88
N MET A 302 -2.33 4.64 31.20
CA MET A 302 -2.01 3.47 32.06
C MET A 302 -1.71 3.90 33.50
N THR A 303 -2.50 4.83 34.04
CA THR A 303 -2.40 5.23 35.45
C THR A 303 -3.71 4.94 36.18
N ARG A 304 -3.58 4.00 37.13
CA ARG A 304 -4.44 3.67 38.29
C ARG A 304 -5.55 2.65 38.08
N ALA A 305 -5.18 1.39 38.31
CA ALA A 305 -6.00 0.43 39.06
C ALA A 305 -5.10 -0.37 40.02
N SER A 306 -4.51 0.33 40.98
CA SER A 306 -3.94 -0.28 42.19
C SER A 306 -4.08 0.72 43.32
N GLY A 307 -5.09 0.55 44.16
CA GLY A 307 -5.32 1.45 45.29
C GLY A 307 -6.65 1.27 45.98
N ARG A 308 -6.72 0.21 46.80
CA ARG A 308 -7.66 -0.10 47.89
C ARG A 308 -9.09 -0.50 47.53
#